data_AF-A0AAJ0UA49-F1
#
_entry.id   AF-A0AAJ0UA49-F1
#
_cell.length_a   1.000
_cell.length_b   1.000
_cell.length_c   1.000
_cell.angle_alpha   90.00
_cell.angle_beta   90.00
_cell.angle_gamma   90.00
#
_symmetry.space_group_name_H-M   'P 1'
#
loop_
_entity.id
_entity.type
_entity.pdbx_description
1 polymer ?
#
loop_
_entity_poly.entity_id
_entity_poly.type
_entity_poly.pdbx_seq_one_letter_code
_entity_poly.pdbx_strand_id
1 'polypeptide(L)' 'MRTNIVLDDGLVEEALAVSNIRTKRELVDRALREFVARHKRKDLMDLYGSDGIDAEYDYKAARAGDA' A
#
# COMPACT_ATOMS: atom_id res chain seq x y z
N MET A 1 -12.38 4.86 -19.92
CA MET A 1 -12.03 6.18 -20.48
C MET A 1 -10.71 6.05 -21.23
N ARG A 2 -10.59 6.59 -22.45
CA ARG A 2 -9.33 6.59 -23.21
C ARG A 2 -8.75 8.00 -23.10
N THR A 3 -7.59 8.11 -22.46
CA THR A 3 -6.91 9.39 -22.22
C THR A 3 -5.52 9.31 -22.79
N ASN A 4 -5.06 10.36 -23.46
CA ASN A 4 -3.69 10.47 -23.92
C ASN A 4 -2.91 11.29 -22.89
N ILE A 5 -1.89 10.68 -22.29
CA ILE A 5 -1.04 11.30 -21.28
C ILE A 5 0.42 11.01 -21.64
N VAL A 6 1.28 11.99 -21.41
CA VAL A 6 2.73 11.81 -21.56
C VAL A 6 3.23 11.14 -20.27
N LEU A 7 3.92 10.01 -20.42
CA LEU A 7 4.54 9.27 -19.33
C LEU A 7 6.05 9.27 -19.54
N ASP A 8 6.80 9.31 -18.45
CA ASP A 8 8.24 9.10 -18.49
C ASP A 8 8.52 7.61 -18.76
N ASP A 9 9.20 7.31 -19.86
CA ASP A 9 9.46 5.92 -20.26
C ASP A 9 10.43 5.22 -19.28
N GLY A 10 11.39 5.94 -18.70
CA GLY A 10 12.31 5.38 -17.71
C GLY A 10 11.59 4.94 -16.44
N LEU A 11 10.68 5.77 -15.93
CA LEU A 11 9.83 5.45 -14.79
C LEU A 11 8.91 4.26 -15.09
N VAL A 12 8.37 4.17 -16.31
CA VAL A 12 7.52 3.05 -16.72
C VAL A 12 8.33 1.75 -16.79
N GLU A 13 9.54 1.78 -17.32
CA GLU A 13 10.43 0.61 -17.36
C GLU A 13 10.81 0.15 -15.96
N GLU A 14 11.21 1.07 -15.08
CA GLU A 14 11.51 0.74 -13.69
C GLU A 14 10.29 0.14 -13.00
N ALA A 15 9.12 0.76 -13.17
CA ALA A 15 7.88 0.28 -12.59
C ALA A 15 7.47 -1.10 -13.13
N LEU A 16 7.72 -1.41 -14.40
CA LEU A 16 7.51 -2.76 -14.98
C LEU A 16 8.56 -3.78 -14.51
N ALA A 17 9.77 -3.34 -14.17
CA ALA A 17 10.80 -4.24 -13.64
C ALA A 17 10.50 -4.64 -12.19
N VAL A 18 9.97 -3.72 -11.38
CA VAL A 18 9.62 -3.98 -9.97
C VAL A 18 8.21 -4.53 -9.79
N SER A 19 7.29 -4.24 -10.70
CA SER A 19 5.93 -4.79 -10.68
C SER A 19 5.86 -5.99 -11.62
N ASN A 20 5.26 -7.10 -11.19
CA ASN A 20 5.11 -8.30 -12.03
C ASN A 20 4.03 -8.14 -13.13
N ILE A 21 3.92 -6.94 -13.70
CA ILE A 21 2.88 -6.49 -14.63
C ILE A 21 3.46 -6.45 -16.05
N ARG A 22 2.63 -6.87 -17.03
CA ARG A 22 3.09 -7.02 -18.42
C ARG A 22 2.68 -5.88 -19.35
N THR A 23 1.74 -5.03 -18.94
CA THR A 23 1.17 -4.01 -19.83
C THR A 23 1.17 -2.62 -19.18
N LYS A 24 1.49 -1.59 -19.97
CA LYS A 24 1.44 -0.18 -19.52
C LYS A 24 0.05 0.20 -18.99
N ARG A 25 -1.02 -0.34 -19.58
CA ARG A 25 -2.42 -0.09 -19.12
C ARG A 25 -2.66 -0.63 -17.71
N GLU A 26 -2.27 -1.88 -17.47
CA GLU A 26 -2.46 -2.52 -16.17
C GLU A 26 -1.58 -1.87 -15.10
N LEU A 27 -0.35 -1.47 -15.47
CA LEU A 27 0.54 -0.73 -14.60
C LEU A 27 -0.11 0.57 -14.11
N VAL A 28 -0.67 1.35 -15.03
CA VAL A 28 -1.33 2.62 -14.71
C VAL A 28 -2.58 2.40 -13.86
N ASP A 29 -3.40 1.40 -14.17
CA ASP A 29 -4.58 1.07 -13.36
C ASP A 29 -4.20 0.68 -11.92
N ARG A 30 -3.17 -0.16 -11.78
CA ARG A 30 -2.66 -0.59 -10.48
C ARG A 30 -2.07 0.58 -9.68
N ALA A 31 -1.24 1.40 -10.32
CA ALA A 31 -0.64 2.56 -9.68
C ALA A 31 -1.70 3.55 -9.16
N LEU A 32 -2.76 3.81 -9.93
CA LEU A 32 -3.86 4.67 -9.51
C LEU A 32 -4.64 4.08 -8.33
N ARG A 33 -4.93 2.77 -8.34
CA ARG A 33 -5.60 2.10 -7.21
C ARG A 33 -4.78 2.18 -5.94
N GLU A 34 -3.48 1.92 -6.04
CA GLU A 34 -2.57 1.99 -4.90
C GLU A 34 -2.38 3.40 -4.40
N PHE A 35 -2.29 4.38 -5.29
CA PHE A 35 -2.25 5.80 -4.95
C PHE A 35 -3.49 6.17 -4.11
N VAL A 36 -4.69 5.84 -4.60
CA VAL A 36 -5.93 6.12 -3.86
C VAL A 36 -5.96 5.34 -2.54
N ALA A 37 -5.61 4.07 -2.52
CA ALA A 37 -5.58 3.26 -1.29
C ALA A 37 -4.58 3.80 -0.26
N ARG A 38 -3.43 4.32 -0.70
CA ARG A 38 -2.43 4.95 0.16
C ARG A 38 -2.94 6.23 0.80
N HIS A 39 -3.67 7.05 0.04
CA HIS A 39 -4.24 8.30 0.56
C HIS A 39 -5.54 8.09 1.35
N LYS A 40 -6.24 6.96 1.13
CA LYS A 40 -7.44 6.58 1.90
C LYS A 40 -7.13 5.83 3.19
N ARG A 41 -5.97 5.19 3.30
CA ARG A 41 -5.48 4.75 4.61
C ARG A 41 -5.34 6.01 5.43
N LYS A 42 -6.26 6.18 6.39
CA LYS A 42 -6.18 7.19 7.43
C LYS A 42 -4.77 7.19 8.00
N ASP A 43 -4.28 8.37 8.31
CA ASP A 43 -2.95 8.51 8.86
C ASP A 43 -2.86 7.57 10.06
N LEU A 44 -1.78 6.80 10.20
CA LEU A 44 -1.60 5.95 11.39
C LEU A 44 -1.65 6.81 12.66
N MET A 45 -1.38 8.11 12.52
CA MET A 45 -1.59 9.12 13.56
C MET A 45 -3.06 9.28 13.99
N ASP A 46 -4.05 9.02 13.13
CA ASP A 46 -5.47 9.03 13.52
C ASP A 46 -5.82 7.86 14.47
N LEU A 47 -5.01 6.80 14.46
CA LEU A 47 -5.13 5.68 15.40
C LEU A 47 -4.40 5.96 16.73
N TYR A 48 -3.54 6.98 16.78
CA TYR A 48 -2.83 7.38 17.99
C TYR A 48 -3.83 7.97 18.99
N GLY A 49 -4.04 7.29 20.12
CA GLY A 49 -5.08 7.63 21.10
C GLY A 49 -6.46 7.01 20.83
N SER A 50 -6.58 6.13 19.84
CA SER A 50 -7.72 5.23 19.73
C SER A 50 -7.55 4.04 20.70
N ASP A 51 -8.65 3.58 21.32
CA ASP A 51 -8.70 2.37 22.17
C ASP A 51 -8.57 1.06 21.35
N GLY A 52 -7.72 1.07 20.33
CA GLY A 52 -7.54 -0.04 19.39
C GLY A 52 -6.74 -1.21 19.96
N ILE A 53 -6.23 -1.10 21.18
CA ILE A 53 -5.52 -2.16 21.90
C ILE A 53 -6.31 -2.44 23.17
N ASP A 54 -6.70 -3.71 23.34
CA ASP A 54 -7.36 -4.18 24.55
C ASP A 54 -6.47 -3.91 25.77
N ALA A 55 -7.04 -3.37 26.85
CA ALA A 55 -6.30 -3.06 28.07
C ALA A 55 -5.66 -4.30 28.71
N GLU A 56 -6.21 -5.49 28.44
CA GLU A 56 -5.71 -6.77 28.92
C GLU A 56 -4.74 -7.45 27.94
N TYR A 57 -4.40 -6.82 26.81
CA TYR A 57 -3.51 -7.40 25.80
C TYR A 57 -2.05 -7.50 26.29
N ASP A 58 -1.61 -8.71 26.64
CA ASP A 58 -0.22 -9.00 27.00
C ASP A 58 0.62 -9.36 25.76
N TYR A 59 1.38 -8.38 25.26
CA TYR A 59 2.30 -8.57 24.15
C TYR A 59 3.50 -9.48 24.46
N LYS A 60 3.81 -9.73 25.74
CA LYS A 60 4.92 -10.60 26.16
C LYS A 60 4.49 -12.07 26.07
N ALA A 61 3.27 -12.38 26.50
CA ALA A 61 2.67 -13.70 26.32
C ALA A 61 2.61 -14.08 24.83
N ALA A 62 2.20 -13.15 23.95
CA ALA A 62 2.15 -13.39 22.51
C ALA A 62 3.53 -13.59 21.84
N ARG A 63 4.62 -13.12 22.48
CA ARG A 63 6.00 -13.24 21.97
C ARG A 63 6.76 -14.43 22.53
N ALA A 64 6.36 -14.94 23.68
CA ALA A 64 6.78 -16.22 24.18
C ALA A 64 6.06 -17.29 23.37
N GLY A 65 6.50 -17.53 22.13
CA GLY A 65 5.95 -18.60 21.30
C GLY A 65 5.95 -19.92 22.08
N ASP A 66 4.92 -20.74 21.84
CA ASP A 66 4.73 -22.02 22.52
C ASP A 66 6.05 -22.82 22.55
N ALA A 67 6.61 -22.96 23.75
CA ALA A 67 7.82 -23.73 24.03
C ALA A 67 7.46 -25.18 24.38
#